data_AF-A0A8J6MJW7-F1
#
_entry.id   AF-A0A8J6MJW7-F1
#
_cell.length_a   1.000
_cell.length_b   1.000
_cell.length_c   1.000
_cell.angle_alpha   90.00
_cell.angle_beta   90.00
_cell.angle_gamma   90.00
#
_symmetry.space_group_name_H-M   'P 1'
#
loop_
_entity.id
_entity.type
_entity.pdbx_description
1 polymer ?
#
loop_
_entity_poly.entity_id
_entity_poly.type
_entity_poly.pdbx_seq_one_letter_code
_entity_poly.pdbx_strand_id
1 'polypeptide(L)'
;MAHEINTPLAVILLHAAQLKRKSNNASSPNQTIITKTEIIEKMATLISKIIQGLQSFARGGEDDPFHRNSLHRIMEDTLILCQSRFEHNDVTLILLEIPESLAIDCRSA
;
A
#
# COMPACT_ATOMS: atom_id res chain seq x y z
N MET A 1 -4.66 9.16 7.27
CA MET A 1 -4.78 8.00 8.15
C MET A 1 -6.07 7.22 7.92
N ALA A 2 -7.21 7.48 8.59
CA ALA A 2 -8.45 6.72 8.31
C ALA A 2 -8.87 6.79 6.83
N HIS A 3 -8.68 7.95 6.19
CA HIS A 3 -8.97 8.14 4.77
C HIS A 3 -8.10 7.27 3.83
N GLU A 4 -6.87 6.94 4.23
CA GLU A 4 -5.93 6.13 3.43
C GLU A 4 -6.24 4.63 3.51
N ILE A 5 -6.93 4.18 4.56
CA ILE A 5 -7.49 2.82 4.65
C ILE A 5 -8.88 2.78 4.00
N ASN A 6 -9.70 3.82 4.20
CA ASN A 6 -11.07 3.86 3.67
C ASN A 6 -11.10 3.91 2.13
N THR A 7 -10.10 4.52 1.48
CA THR A 7 -10.02 4.58 0.02
C THR A 7 -9.85 3.20 -0.62
N PRO A 8 -8.81 2.40 -0.30
CA PRO A 8 -8.70 1.03 -0.81
C PRO A 8 -9.86 0.15 -0.35
N LEU A 9 -10.41 0.36 0.85
CA LEU A 9 -11.61 -0.38 1.31
C LEU A 9 -12.83 -0.12 0.42
N ALA A 10 -13.09 1.14 0.05
CA ALA A 10 -14.18 1.48 -0.86
C ALA A 10 -14.01 0.81 -2.23
N VAL A 11 -12.78 0.75 -2.75
CA VAL A 11 -12.46 0.04 -3.98
C VAL A 11 -12.75 -1.47 -3.84
N ILE A 12 -12.32 -2.11 -2.75
CA ILE A 12 -12.63 -3.53 -2.48
C ILE A 12 -14.14 -3.76 -2.49
N LEU A 13 -14.90 -2.96 -1.75
CA LEU A 13 -16.36 -3.08 -1.64
C LEU A 13 -17.05 -2.93 -3.00
N LEU A 14 -16.61 -1.96 -3.81
CA LEU A 14 -17.13 -1.75 -5.16
C LEU A 14 -16.91 -2.98 -6.05
N HIS A 15 -15.68 -3.50 -6.08
CA HIS A 15 -15.33 -4.66 -6.92
C HIS A 15 -16.01 -5.94 -6.45
N ALA A 16 -16.12 -6.15 -5.13
CA ALA A 16 -16.87 -7.27 -4.56
C ALA A 16 -18.36 -7.20 -4.89
N ALA A 17 -18.97 -6.01 -4.81
CA ALA A 17 -20.37 -5.80 -5.20
C ALA A 17 -20.59 -6.08 -6.70
N GLN A 18 -19.66 -5.67 -7.55
CA GLN A 18 -19.70 -5.95 -8.99
C GLN A 18 -19.58 -7.45 -9.29
N LEU A 19 -18.69 -8.17 -8.58
CA LEU A 19 -18.59 -9.63 -8.68
C LEU A 19 -19.87 -10.32 -8.24
N LYS A 20 -20.45 -9.93 -7.10
CA LYS A 20 -21.71 -10.47 -6.58
C LYS A 20 -22.89 -10.26 -7.56
N ARG A 21 -22.97 -9.08 -8.20
CA ARG A 21 -24.00 -8.83 -9.23
C ARG A 21 -23.80 -9.70 -10.47
N LYS A 22 -22.54 -9.97 -10.83
CA LYS A 22 -22.17 -10.76 -12.00
C LYS A 22 -22.29 -12.27 -11.79
N SER A 23 -22.14 -12.79 -10.56
CA SER A 23 -22.33 -14.23 -10.29
C SER A 23 -23.77 -14.70 -10.52
N ASN A 24 -24.73 -13.77 -10.50
CA ASN A 24 -26.13 -14.06 -10.82
C ASN A 24 -26.42 -14.14 -12.32
N ASN A 25 -25.43 -13.85 -13.18
CA ASN A 25 -25.52 -13.96 -14.64
C ASN A 25 -24.53 -15.03 -15.14
N ALA A 26 -25.05 -16.14 -15.66
CA ALA A 26 -24.29 -17.34 -16.04
C ALA A 26 -23.26 -17.16 -17.18
N SER A 27 -23.11 -15.96 -17.73
CA SER A 27 -22.29 -15.67 -18.92
C SER A 27 -21.16 -14.67 -18.68
N SER A 28 -20.77 -14.46 -17.42
CA SER A 28 -19.67 -13.53 -17.12
C SER A 28 -18.32 -14.10 -17.62
N PRO A 29 -17.55 -13.36 -18.43
CA PRO A 29 -16.25 -13.84 -18.89
C PRO A 29 -15.29 -14.04 -17.71
N ASN A 30 -14.61 -15.18 -17.65
CA ASN A 30 -13.61 -15.50 -16.62
C ASN A 30 -12.57 -14.38 -16.45
N GLN A 31 -12.17 -13.73 -17.55
CA GLN A 31 -11.23 -12.61 -17.52
C GLN A 31 -11.73 -11.44 -16.65
N THR A 32 -13.03 -11.15 -16.64
CA THR A 32 -13.57 -10.07 -15.80
C THR A 32 -13.55 -10.44 -14.32
N ILE A 33 -13.71 -11.72 -14.00
CA ILE A 33 -13.63 -12.21 -12.62
C ILE A 33 -12.18 -12.04 -12.14
N ILE A 34 -11.23 -12.55 -12.91
CA ILE A 34 -9.78 -12.47 -12.61
C ILE A 34 -9.37 -11.02 -12.36
N THR A 35 -9.63 -10.11 -13.30
CA THR A 35 -9.22 -8.70 -13.15
C THR A 35 -9.83 -8.01 -11.92
N LYS A 36 -11.08 -8.34 -11.55
CA LYS A 36 -11.70 -7.76 -10.35
C LYS A 36 -11.09 -8.33 -9.08
N THR A 37 -10.80 -9.63 -9.05
CA THR A 37 -10.13 -10.27 -7.91
C THR A 37 -8.71 -9.74 -7.71
N GLU A 38 -7.94 -9.56 -8.80
CA GLU A 38 -6.59 -8.95 -8.74
C GLU A 38 -6.62 -7.53 -8.15
N ILE A 39 -7.63 -6.72 -8.49
CA ILE A 39 -7.80 -5.39 -7.92
C ILE A 39 -8.09 -5.47 -6.41
N ILE A 40 -8.96 -6.41 -6.00
CA ILE A 40 -9.28 -6.63 -4.58
C ILE A 40 -8.01 -7.05 -3.82
N GLU A 41 -7.25 -8.01 -4.34
CA GLU A 41 -6.00 -8.48 -3.74
C GLU A 41 -5.00 -7.32 -3.59
N LYS A 42 -4.77 -6.54 -4.65
CA LYS A 42 -3.87 -5.39 -4.62
C LYS A 42 -4.25 -4.39 -3.53
N MET A 43 -5.55 -4.09 -3.39
CA MET A 43 -6.04 -3.14 -2.38
C MET A 43 -5.93 -3.72 -0.96
N ALA A 44 -6.17 -5.01 -0.77
CA ALA A 44 -5.99 -5.68 0.51
C ALA A 44 -4.51 -5.70 0.93
N THR A 45 -3.60 -5.97 0.00
CA THR A 45 -2.15 -5.87 0.22
C THR A 45 -1.74 -4.46 0.62
N LEU A 46 -2.27 -3.44 -0.07
CA LEU A 46 -2.02 -2.04 0.27
C LEU A 46 -2.48 -1.71 1.71
N ILE A 47 -3.69 -2.12 2.10
CA ILE A 47 -4.18 -1.94 3.48
C ILE A 47 -3.24 -2.62 4.49
N SER A 48 -2.79 -3.84 4.19
CA SER A 48 -1.84 -4.54 5.07
C SER A 48 -0.53 -3.78 5.23
N LYS A 49 0.01 -3.21 4.15
CA LYS A 49 1.23 -2.37 4.21
C LYS A 49 1.02 -1.10 5.04
N ILE A 50 -0.12 -0.42 4.87
CA ILE A 50 -0.48 0.76 5.68
C ILE A 50 -0.53 0.41 7.17
N ILE A 51 -1.19 -0.69 7.54
CA ILE A 51 -1.28 -1.14 8.94
C ILE A 51 0.11 -1.45 9.51
N GLN A 52 0.96 -2.15 8.75
CA GLN A 52 2.34 -2.46 9.17
C GLN A 52 3.19 -1.20 9.36
N GLY A 53 3.09 -0.24 8.45
CA GLY A 53 3.79 1.06 8.56
C GLY A 53 3.34 1.84 9.80
N LEU A 54 2.04 1.88 10.07
CA LEU A 54 1.50 2.53 11.26
C LEU A 54 1.93 1.86 12.56
N GLN A 55 1.96 0.52 12.60
CA GLN A 55 2.44 -0.24 13.76
C GLN A 55 3.92 0.00 14.03
N SER A 56 4.73 0.09 12.98
CA SER A 56 6.17 0.40 13.11
C SER A 56 6.37 1.80 13.69
N PHE A 57 5.71 2.81 13.08
CA PHE A 57 5.75 4.19 13.56
C PHE A 57 5.30 4.36 15.02
N ALA A 58 4.27 3.61 15.45
CA ALA A 58 3.74 3.69 16.81
C ALA A 58 4.64 3.02 17.86
N ARG A 59 5.48 2.06 17.48
CA ARG A 59 6.33 1.32 18.44
C ARG A 59 7.47 2.20 18.96
N GLY A 60 7.87 3.24 18.23
CA GLY A 60 8.97 4.14 18.59
C GLY A 60 10.27 3.36 18.77
N GLY A 61 11.02 3.14 17.70
CA GLY A 61 12.20 2.28 17.67
C GLY A 61 13.41 2.77 18.48
N GLU A 62 13.23 3.38 19.66
CA GLU A 62 14.32 3.91 20.49
C GLU A 62 15.22 2.80 21.07
N ASP A 63 14.68 1.59 21.26
CA ASP A 63 15.44 0.43 21.75
C ASP A 63 15.79 -0.57 20.64
N ASP A 64 15.38 -0.31 19.40
CA ASP A 64 15.66 -1.22 18.30
C ASP A 64 17.16 -1.20 17.94
N PRO A 65 17.79 -2.38 17.74
CA PRO A 65 19.17 -2.44 17.29
C PRO A 65 19.33 -1.81 15.91
N PHE A 66 20.51 -1.22 15.67
CA PHE A 66 20.88 -0.77 14.33
C PHE A 66 21.02 -1.98 13.41
N HIS A 67 20.33 -1.92 12.28
CA HIS A 67 20.39 -2.93 11.24
C HIS A 67 20.70 -2.28 9.89
N ARG A 68 21.34 -3.08 9.04
CA ARG A 68 21.57 -2.71 7.64
C ARG A 68 20.27 -2.87 6.87
N ASN A 69 19.64 -1.74 6.56
CA ASN A 69 18.34 -1.69 5.91
C ASN A 69 18.45 -1.15 4.49
N SER A 70 17.64 -1.67 3.56
CA SER A 70 17.56 -1.15 2.19
C SER A 70 16.90 0.23 2.19
N LEU A 71 17.59 1.24 1.66
CA LEU A 71 17.03 2.58 1.52
C LEU A 71 15.83 2.59 0.56
N HIS A 72 15.89 1.77 -0.48
CA HIS A 72 14.78 1.60 -1.43
C HIS A 72 13.50 1.18 -0.70
N ARG A 73 13.57 0.15 0.15
CA ARG A 73 12.42 -0.34 0.92
C ARG A 73 11.89 0.70 1.91
N ILE A 74 12.79 1.39 2.63
CA ILE A 74 12.41 2.48 3.54
C ILE A 74 11.60 3.56 2.79
N MET A 75 12.05 3.92 1.60
CA MET A 75 11.37 4.92 0.78
C MET A 75 10.03 4.42 0.26
N GLU A 76 9.93 3.17 -0.21
CA GLU A 76 8.63 2.57 -0.59
C GLU A 76 7.63 2.59 0.57
N ASP A 77 8.04 2.12 1.75
CA ASP A 77 7.19 2.06 2.94
C ASP A 77 6.77 3.46 3.40
N THR A 78 7.67 4.44 3.32
CA THR A 78 7.39 5.85 3.65
C THR A 78 6.39 6.47 2.68
N LEU A 79 6.56 6.25 1.37
CA LEU A 79 5.70 6.83 0.34
C LEU A 79 4.26 6.32 0.46
N ILE A 80 4.06 5.07 0.86
CA ILE A 80 2.72 4.52 1.14
C ILE A 80 1.97 5.36 2.19
N LEU A 81 2.68 5.97 3.14
CA LEU A 81 2.09 6.74 4.24
C LEU A 81 1.84 8.22 3.91
N CYS A 82 2.51 8.79 2.90
CA CYS A 82 2.49 10.24 2.67
C CYS A 82 2.25 10.66 1.22
N GLN A 83 2.32 9.74 0.25
CA GLN A 83 2.09 10.04 -1.16
C GLN A 83 0.72 10.70 -1.39
N SER A 84 -0.32 10.15 -0.76
CA SER A 84 -1.67 10.71 -0.86
C SER A 84 -1.71 12.17 -0.43
N ARG A 85 -0.95 12.56 0.60
CA ARG A 85 -0.89 13.94 1.08
C ARG A 85 -0.19 14.85 0.09
N PHE A 86 0.87 14.39 -0.57
CA PHE A 86 1.53 15.18 -1.62
C PHE A 86 0.57 15.44 -2.78
N GLU A 87 -0.12 14.40 -3.24
CA GLU A 87 -1.11 14.51 -4.34
C GLU A 87 -2.26 15.46 -3.99
N HIS A 88 -2.83 15.37 -2.78
CA HIS A 88 -3.92 16.26 -2.35
C HIS A 88 -3.52 17.73 -2.20
N ASN A 89 -2.22 18.02 -2.06
CA ASN A 89 -1.71 19.38 -1.91
C ASN A 89 -0.98 19.87 -3.17
N ASP A 90 -1.15 19.19 -4.30
CA ASP A 90 -0.50 19.49 -5.58
C ASP A 90 1.05 19.58 -5.45
N VAL A 91 1.63 18.80 -4.55
CA VAL A 91 3.08 18.72 -4.34
C VAL A 91 3.64 17.58 -5.17
N THR A 92 4.52 17.91 -6.11
CA THR A 92 5.26 16.90 -6.89
C THR A 92 6.52 16.50 -6.15
N LEU A 93 6.56 15.28 -5.62
CA LEU A 93 7.77 14.68 -5.07
C LEU A 93 8.59 14.05 -6.21
N ILE A 94 9.83 14.51 -6.39
CA ILE A 94 10.76 13.95 -7.37
C ILE A 94 11.74 13.04 -6.65
N LEU A 95 11.65 11.73 -6.90
CA LEU A 95 12.65 10.77 -6.45
C LEU A 95 13.67 10.52 -7.55
N LEU A 96 14.96 10.60 -7.19
CA LEU A 96 16.02 10.04 -8.03
C LEU A 96 16.03 8.53 -7.87
N GLU A 97 16.58 7.82 -8.86
CA GLU A 97 16.72 6.37 -8.80
C GLU A 97 17.56 5.97 -7.58
N ILE A 98 16.97 5.12 -6.73
CA ILE A 98 17.63 4.59 -5.53
C ILE A 98 18.10 3.17 -5.86
N PRO A 99 19.42 2.91 -5.92
CA PRO A 99 19.93 1.58 -6.19
C PRO A 99 19.43 0.57 -5.15
N GLU A 100 18.98 -0.61 -5.60
CA GLU A 100 18.53 -1.67 -4.68
C GLU A 100 19.63 -2.12 -3.71
N SER A 101 20.90 -1.99 -4.13
CA SER A 101 22.09 -2.31 -3.33
C SER A 101 22.41 -1.26 -2.26
N LEU A 102 21.78 -0.08 -2.31
CA LEU A 102 22.02 0.99 -1.35
C LEU A 102 21.34 0.66 -0.03
N ALA A 103 22.16 0.36 0.97
CA ALA A 103 21.72 0.06 2.32
C ALA A 103 22.36 1.02 3.32
N ILE A 104 21.59 1.38 4.34
CA ILE A 104 22.00 2.27 5.43
C ILE A 104 21.85 1.55 6.76
N ASP A 105 22.73 1.84 7.71
CA ASP A 105 22.60 1.36 9.08
C ASP A 105 21.68 2.31 9.83
N CYS A 106 20.48 1.82 10.15
CA CYS A 106 19.48 2.60 10.87
C CYS A 106 18.58 1.69 11.70
N ARG A 107 17.74 2.31 12.52
CA ARG A 107 16.60 1.67 13.15
C ARG A 107 15.41 1.85 12.21
N SER A 108 14.87 0.76 11.69
CA SER A 108 13.82 0.79 10.65
C SER A 108 12.39 0.76 11.20
N ALA A 109 12.22 1.00 12.50
CA ALA A 109 10.93 1.08 13.17
C ALA A 109 10.58 2.52 13.56
#